data_AF-A0A353FE38-F1
#
_entry.id   AF-A0A353FE38-F1
#
_cell.length_a   1.000
_cell.length_b   1.000
_cell.length_c   1.000
_cell.angle_alpha   90.00
_cell.angle_beta   90.00
_cell.angle_gamma   90.00
#
_symmetry.space_group_name_H-M   'P 1'
#
loop_
_entity.id
_entity.type
_entity.pdbx_description
1 polymer ?
#
loop_
_entity_poly.entity_id
_entity_poly.type
_entity_poly.pdbx_seq_one_letter_code
_entity_poly.pdbx_strand_id
1 'polypeptide(L)'
;EVETRDDRFRKCLQERYPLHRYERSEPIMHQIRAIKLPIEVELMQRVSTINAKAFNRVLKFLKPGVKEYELEAEFLHEYIRNQADGFSYDPIIASGENACVLHYIENNDTCNDGELVLFDCGCWYANYASDVTRAFPVNGRFTERQKQVYNAVLRVQKASLEMLRPGNQLHEYHKEVGKLMTDELLQLGLIDKTDVKNE
;
A
#
# COMPACT_ATOMS: atom_id res chain seq x y z
N GLU A 1 -3.00 5.44 -32.61
CA GLU A 1 -3.74 5.39 -31.33
C GLU A 1 -5.23 5.31 -31.61
N VAL A 2 -5.99 4.58 -30.79
CA VAL A 2 -7.45 4.49 -30.90
C VAL A 2 -8.06 5.66 -30.12
N GLU A 3 -8.98 6.39 -30.75
CA GLU A 3 -9.64 7.52 -30.09
C GLU A 3 -10.54 7.05 -28.95
N THR A 4 -10.41 7.65 -27.76
CA THR A 4 -11.24 7.29 -26.60
C THR A 4 -12.68 7.80 -26.73
N ARG A 5 -13.60 7.30 -25.88
CA ARG A 5 -14.97 7.85 -25.80
C ARG A 5 -14.95 9.35 -25.49
N ASP A 6 -14.08 9.77 -24.59
CA ASP A 6 -14.01 11.14 -24.11
C ASP A 6 -13.38 12.07 -25.17
N ASP A 7 -12.42 11.57 -25.96
CA ASP A 7 -11.89 12.28 -27.13
C ASP A 7 -12.98 12.56 -28.17
N ARG A 8 -13.78 11.54 -28.52
CA ARG A 8 -14.91 11.70 -29.46
C ARG A 8 -15.94 12.70 -28.94
N PHE A 9 -16.26 12.62 -27.66
CA PHE A 9 -17.20 13.55 -27.02
C PHE A 9 -16.67 14.99 -27.06
N ARG A 10 -15.39 15.19 -26.73
CA ARG A 10 -14.72 16.50 -26.82
C ARG A 10 -14.77 17.07 -28.24
N LYS A 11 -14.44 16.26 -29.26
CA LYS A 11 -14.50 16.70 -30.66
C LYS A 11 -15.91 17.13 -31.06
N CYS A 12 -16.92 16.32 -30.73
CA CYS A 12 -18.32 16.64 -31.00
C CYS A 12 -18.74 18.00 -30.39
N LEU A 13 -18.33 18.29 -29.16
CA LEU A 13 -18.59 19.58 -28.53
C LEU A 13 -17.87 20.73 -29.23
N GLN A 14 -16.59 20.56 -29.56
CA GLN A 14 -15.77 21.56 -30.25
C GLN A 14 -16.30 21.87 -31.66
N GLU A 15 -16.76 20.86 -32.40
CA GLU A 15 -17.38 21.04 -33.71
C GLU A 15 -18.72 21.78 -33.61
N ARG A 16 -19.55 21.43 -32.63
CA ARG A 16 -20.90 22.01 -32.47
C ARG A 16 -20.88 23.43 -31.88
N TYR A 17 -19.91 23.73 -31.02
CA TYR A 17 -19.81 25.00 -30.30
C TYR A 17 -18.39 25.59 -30.36
N PRO A 18 -17.88 25.92 -31.56
CA PRO A 18 -16.47 26.23 -31.79
C PRO A 18 -15.98 27.53 -31.11
N LEU A 19 -16.90 28.41 -30.69
CA LEU A 19 -16.55 29.65 -30.00
C LEU A 19 -16.33 29.48 -28.48
N HIS A 20 -16.60 28.30 -27.92
CA HIS A 20 -16.37 28.04 -26.50
C HIS A 20 -14.93 27.62 -26.23
N ARG A 21 -14.45 27.96 -25.03
CA ARG A 21 -13.16 27.50 -24.53
C ARG A 21 -13.35 26.20 -23.74
N TYR A 22 -12.58 25.18 -24.10
CA TYR A 22 -12.58 23.88 -23.43
C TYR A 22 -11.25 23.66 -22.72
N GLU A 23 -11.31 23.34 -21.44
CA GLU A 23 -10.15 23.09 -20.60
C GLU A 23 -10.32 21.76 -19.86
N ARG A 24 -9.20 21.16 -19.45
CA ARG A 24 -9.25 19.94 -18.62
C ARG A 24 -9.62 20.32 -17.19
N SER A 25 -10.62 19.67 -16.62
CA SER A 25 -10.98 19.85 -15.20
C SER A 25 -10.00 19.13 -14.24
N GLU A 26 -9.26 18.14 -14.73
CA GLU A 26 -8.36 17.29 -13.94
C GLU A 26 -7.37 18.05 -13.06
N PRO A 27 -6.62 19.09 -13.53
CA PRO A 27 -5.69 19.82 -12.68
C PRO A 27 -6.36 20.51 -11.48
N ILE A 28 -7.57 21.05 -11.69
CA ILE A 28 -8.36 21.69 -10.63
C ILE A 28 -8.84 20.63 -9.64
N MET A 29 -9.37 19.51 -10.15
CA MET A 29 -9.87 18.42 -9.31
C MET A 29 -8.77 17.78 -8.47
N HIS A 30 -7.55 17.66 -9.00
CA HIS A 30 -6.40 17.16 -8.24
C HIS A 30 -6.04 18.08 -7.07
N GLN A 31 -6.05 19.39 -7.28
CA GLN A 31 -5.79 20.36 -6.21
C GLN A 31 -6.86 20.31 -5.11
N ILE A 32 -8.13 20.27 -5.49
CA ILE A 32 -9.24 20.23 -4.52
C ILE A 32 -9.21 18.93 -3.71
N ARG A 33 -9.04 17.76 -4.38
CA ARG A 33 -9.00 16.45 -3.71
C ARG A 33 -7.74 16.22 -2.87
N ALA A 34 -6.67 17.00 -3.09
CA ALA A 34 -5.45 16.88 -2.31
C ALA A 34 -5.67 17.25 -0.84
N ILE A 35 -6.49 18.27 -0.57
CA ILE A 35 -6.78 18.80 0.77
C ILE A 35 -8.12 18.25 1.27
N LYS A 36 -8.08 17.41 2.29
CA LYS A 36 -9.26 16.72 2.81
C LYS A 36 -10.01 17.62 3.78
N LEU A 37 -11.32 17.72 3.61
CA LEU A 37 -12.23 18.29 4.59
C LEU A 37 -12.29 17.42 5.85
N PRO A 38 -12.68 17.98 7.01
CA PRO A 38 -12.80 17.20 8.25
C PRO A 38 -13.63 15.92 8.12
N ILE A 39 -14.76 15.98 7.40
CA ILE A 39 -15.60 14.80 7.15
C ILE A 39 -14.89 13.73 6.31
N GLU A 40 -14.04 14.12 5.35
CA GLU A 40 -13.26 13.17 4.54
C GLU A 40 -12.20 12.49 5.41
N VAL A 41 -11.58 13.22 6.34
CA VAL A 41 -10.63 12.65 7.32
C VAL A 41 -11.33 11.64 8.24
N GLU A 42 -12.54 11.94 8.71
CA GLU A 42 -13.34 10.99 9.51
C GLU A 42 -13.67 9.70 8.73
N LEU A 43 -14.01 9.82 7.45
CA LEU A 43 -14.23 8.67 6.57
C LEU A 43 -12.94 7.87 6.34
N MET A 44 -11.80 8.54 6.13
CA MET A 44 -10.49 7.89 6.02
C MET A 44 -10.08 7.16 7.32
N GLN A 45 -10.39 7.73 8.48
CA GLN A 45 -10.17 7.08 9.77
C GLN A 45 -11.07 5.85 9.91
N ARG A 46 -12.33 5.94 9.47
CA ARG A 46 -13.27 4.82 9.50
C ARG A 46 -12.81 3.67 8.60
N VAL A 47 -12.44 3.93 7.35
CA VAL A 47 -11.96 2.87 6.44
C VAL A 47 -10.68 2.21 6.96
N SER A 48 -9.76 3.00 7.53
CA SER A 48 -8.55 2.47 8.17
C SER A 48 -8.86 1.60 9.39
N THR A 49 -9.91 1.95 10.15
CA THR A 49 -10.37 1.16 11.30
C THR A 49 -10.98 -0.17 10.87
N ILE A 50 -11.72 -0.19 9.75
CA ILE A 50 -12.22 -1.44 9.14
C ILE A 50 -11.04 -2.30 8.71
N ASN A 51 -10.04 -1.71 8.06
CA ASN A 51 -8.86 -2.45 7.64
C ASN A 51 -8.08 -3.06 8.82
N ALA A 52 -7.91 -2.30 9.90
CA ALA A 52 -7.28 -2.82 11.12
C ALA A 52 -8.05 -4.02 11.73
N LYS A 53 -9.39 -4.06 11.65
CA LYS A 53 -10.16 -5.24 12.08
C LYS A 53 -9.85 -6.46 11.21
N ALA A 54 -9.72 -6.28 9.89
CA ALA A 54 -9.38 -7.36 8.97
C ALA A 54 -7.98 -7.93 9.23
N PHE A 55 -6.99 -7.06 9.47
CA PHE A 55 -5.67 -7.48 9.94
C PHE A 55 -5.72 -8.27 11.26
N ASN A 56 -6.50 -7.79 12.24
CA ASN A 56 -6.67 -8.52 13.50
C ASN A 56 -7.40 -9.86 13.33
N ARG A 57 -8.25 -9.98 12.31
CA ARG A 57 -8.94 -11.22 11.98
C ARG A 57 -7.99 -12.21 11.33
N VAL A 58 -7.29 -11.84 10.25
CA VAL A 58 -6.45 -12.75 9.46
C VAL A 58 -5.37 -13.41 10.32
N LEU A 59 -4.83 -12.70 11.32
CA LEU A 59 -3.85 -13.22 12.28
C LEU A 59 -4.36 -14.41 13.12
N LYS A 60 -5.68 -14.61 13.22
CA LYS A 60 -6.28 -15.78 13.91
C LYS A 60 -6.31 -17.02 13.02
N PHE A 61 -6.15 -16.84 11.71
CA PHE A 61 -6.18 -17.90 10.71
C PHE A 61 -4.79 -18.21 10.16
N LEU A 62 -3.85 -17.26 10.27
CA LEU A 62 -2.47 -17.44 9.87
C LEU A 62 -1.79 -18.56 10.68
N LYS A 63 -1.42 -19.63 9.98
CA LYS A 63 -0.68 -20.79 10.50
C LYS A 63 -0.02 -21.54 9.33
N PRO A 64 1.03 -22.34 9.57
CA PRO A 64 1.62 -23.15 8.51
C PRO A 64 0.60 -24.06 7.81
N GLY A 65 0.71 -24.15 6.49
CA GLY A 65 -0.12 -25.00 5.63
C GLY A 65 -1.39 -24.33 5.08
N VAL A 66 -1.73 -23.12 5.52
CA VAL A 66 -2.83 -22.36 4.89
C VAL A 66 -2.39 -21.81 3.54
N LYS A 67 -3.33 -21.65 2.62
CA LYS A 67 -3.13 -21.01 1.34
C LYS A 67 -3.27 -19.50 1.45
N GLU A 68 -2.51 -18.77 0.64
CA GLU A 68 -2.58 -17.30 0.56
C GLU A 68 -4.02 -16.81 0.28
N TYR A 69 -4.73 -17.40 -0.69
CA TYR A 69 -6.13 -17.07 -0.97
C TYR A 69 -7.11 -17.38 0.19
N GLU A 70 -6.79 -18.31 1.10
CA GLU A 70 -7.63 -18.55 2.28
C GLU A 70 -7.56 -17.34 3.22
N LEU A 71 -6.38 -16.71 3.32
CA LEU A 71 -6.19 -15.48 4.08
C LEU A 71 -6.85 -14.28 3.38
N GLU A 72 -6.85 -14.26 2.04
CA GLU A 72 -7.60 -13.28 1.24
C GLU A 72 -9.09 -13.30 1.57
N ALA A 73 -9.67 -14.50 1.66
CA ALA A 73 -11.06 -14.68 2.03
C ALA A 73 -11.38 -14.11 3.42
N GLU A 74 -10.44 -14.21 4.38
CA GLU A 74 -10.61 -13.63 5.72
C GLU A 74 -10.63 -12.10 5.71
N PHE A 75 -9.80 -11.46 4.87
CA PHE A 75 -9.87 -10.01 4.66
C PHE A 75 -11.21 -9.59 4.06
N LEU A 76 -11.61 -10.21 2.95
CA LEU A 76 -12.86 -9.90 2.26
C LEU A 76 -14.07 -10.08 3.19
N HIS A 77 -14.10 -11.18 3.95
CA HIS A 77 -15.16 -11.42 4.92
C HIS A 77 -15.28 -10.27 5.93
N GLU A 78 -14.17 -9.82 6.53
CA GLU A 78 -14.22 -8.74 7.51
C GLU A 78 -14.60 -7.40 6.88
N TYR A 79 -14.15 -7.12 5.66
CA TYR A 79 -14.54 -5.92 4.91
C TYR A 79 -16.06 -5.87 4.68
N ILE A 80 -16.63 -6.91 4.07
CA ILE A 80 -18.07 -6.97 3.76
C ILE A 80 -18.91 -6.89 5.04
N ARG A 81 -18.50 -7.59 6.11
CA ARG A 81 -19.20 -7.55 7.40
C ARG A 81 -19.21 -6.15 8.04
N ASN A 82 -18.21 -5.33 7.73
CA ASN A 82 -18.10 -3.94 8.20
C ASN A 82 -18.62 -2.91 7.17
N GLN A 83 -19.39 -3.36 6.16
CA GLN A 83 -20.00 -2.50 5.13
C GLN A 83 -18.99 -1.78 4.23
N ALA A 84 -17.78 -2.31 4.11
CA ALA A 84 -16.84 -1.89 3.06
C ALA A 84 -17.22 -2.54 1.72
N ASP A 85 -16.82 -1.91 0.61
CA ASP A 85 -17.16 -2.33 -0.75
C ASP A 85 -16.23 -3.44 -1.29
N GLY A 86 -15.43 -4.05 -0.40
CA GLY A 86 -14.38 -5.01 -0.73
C GLY A 86 -13.00 -4.36 -0.80
N PHE A 87 -12.08 -4.99 -1.52
CA PHE A 87 -10.71 -4.54 -1.63
C PHE A 87 -10.59 -3.23 -2.43
N SER A 88 -9.65 -2.36 -2.03
CA SER A 88 -9.39 -1.11 -2.74
C SER A 88 -8.49 -1.23 -3.97
N TYR A 89 -7.75 -2.34 -4.04
CA TYR A 89 -6.83 -2.76 -5.08
C TYR A 89 -6.70 -4.29 -4.97
N ASP A 90 -6.12 -4.95 -5.97
CA ASP A 90 -5.90 -6.40 -5.91
C ASP A 90 -5.00 -6.72 -4.70
N PRO A 91 -5.47 -7.53 -3.73
CA PRO A 91 -4.73 -7.77 -2.50
C PRO A 91 -3.44 -8.52 -2.77
N ILE A 92 -2.37 -8.19 -2.04
CA ILE A 92 -1.10 -8.90 -2.11
C ILE A 92 -0.96 -9.73 -0.84
N ILE A 93 -0.95 -11.05 -0.99
CA ILE A 93 -0.74 -11.98 0.13
C ILE A 93 0.41 -12.89 -0.25
N ALA A 94 1.62 -12.47 0.11
CA ALA A 94 2.84 -13.02 -0.43
C ALA A 94 3.65 -13.73 0.65
N SER A 95 3.67 -15.06 0.65
CA SER A 95 4.47 -15.88 1.57
C SER A 95 5.86 -16.14 1.02
N GLY A 96 6.85 -16.19 1.91
CA GLY A 96 8.22 -16.57 1.55
C GLY A 96 8.84 -15.64 0.50
N GLU A 97 9.32 -16.22 -0.60
CA GLU A 97 9.97 -15.49 -1.69
C GLU A 97 9.00 -14.65 -2.54
N ASN A 98 7.70 -14.96 -2.51
CA ASN A 98 6.68 -14.17 -3.22
C ASN A 98 6.68 -12.71 -2.71
N ALA A 99 7.03 -12.48 -1.45
CA ALA A 99 7.12 -11.15 -0.86
C ALA A 99 8.23 -10.27 -1.50
N CYS A 100 9.10 -10.84 -2.34
CA CYS A 100 10.07 -10.10 -3.13
C CYS A 100 9.52 -9.58 -4.48
N VAL A 101 8.29 -9.94 -4.85
CA VAL A 101 7.58 -9.41 -6.02
C VAL A 101 6.62 -8.32 -5.55
N LEU A 102 6.87 -7.06 -5.95
CA LEU A 102 6.17 -5.90 -5.39
C LEU A 102 4.64 -5.95 -5.54
N HIS A 103 4.13 -6.40 -6.68
CA HIS A 103 2.69 -6.54 -6.94
C HIS A 103 2.34 -7.99 -7.25
N TYR A 104 2.68 -8.90 -6.33
CA TYR A 104 2.26 -10.31 -6.37
C TYR A 104 0.75 -10.42 -6.11
N ILE A 105 -0.01 -10.91 -7.09
CA ILE A 105 -1.48 -11.00 -7.02
C ILE A 105 -2.00 -12.41 -7.28
N GLU A 106 -1.11 -13.37 -7.52
CA GLU A 106 -1.46 -14.76 -7.80
C GLU A 106 -2.08 -15.43 -6.57
N ASN A 107 -1.62 -15.07 -5.36
CA ASN A 107 -2.16 -15.47 -4.06
C ASN A 107 -2.53 -16.97 -3.96
N ASN A 108 -1.75 -17.86 -4.57
CA ASN A 108 -2.12 -19.28 -4.70
C ASN A 108 -1.12 -20.26 -4.06
N ASP A 109 -0.08 -19.73 -3.41
CA ASP A 109 0.93 -20.54 -2.73
C ASP A 109 0.53 -20.90 -1.30
N THR A 110 1.28 -21.87 -0.75
CA THR A 110 1.12 -22.32 0.62
C THR A 110 2.01 -21.51 1.54
N CYS A 111 1.46 -20.97 2.62
CA CYS A 111 2.24 -20.36 3.68
C CYS A 111 2.96 -21.46 4.49
N ASN A 112 4.28 -21.57 4.37
CA ASN A 112 5.04 -22.63 5.03
C ASN A 112 5.57 -22.23 6.41
N ASP A 113 5.88 -23.23 7.23
CA ASP A 113 6.52 -23.00 8.53
C ASP A 113 7.90 -22.33 8.34
N GLY A 114 8.19 -21.34 9.19
CA GLY A 114 9.43 -20.57 9.14
C GLY A 114 9.42 -19.42 8.13
N GLU A 115 8.40 -19.25 7.29
CA GLU A 115 8.27 -18.11 6.37
C GLU A 115 7.71 -16.86 7.05
N LEU A 116 7.97 -15.70 6.44
CA LEU A 116 7.14 -14.52 6.61
C LEU A 116 6.07 -14.51 5.53
N VAL A 117 4.90 -13.97 5.85
CA VAL A 117 3.90 -13.54 4.88
C VAL A 117 3.78 -12.02 4.93
N LEU A 118 3.83 -11.39 3.76
CA LEU A 118 3.56 -9.96 3.58
C LEU A 118 2.13 -9.81 3.07
N PHE A 119 1.34 -9.02 3.79
CA PHE A 119 0.02 -8.59 3.36
C PHE A 119 0.10 -7.13 2.94
N ASP A 120 -0.29 -6.83 1.71
CA ASP A 120 -0.65 -5.49 1.28
C ASP A 120 -2.13 -5.47 0.93
N CYS A 121 -2.93 -4.95 1.85
CA CYS A 121 -4.38 -5.02 1.75
C CYS A 121 -5.03 -3.71 2.21
N GLY A 122 -6.05 -3.33 1.47
CA GLY A 122 -6.87 -2.17 1.73
C GLY A 122 -8.31 -2.42 1.32
N CYS A 123 -9.24 -1.69 1.92
CA CYS A 123 -10.65 -1.73 1.54
C CYS A 123 -11.18 -0.35 1.11
N TRP A 124 -12.25 -0.36 0.31
CA TRP A 124 -13.07 0.83 0.02
C TRP A 124 -14.18 1.00 1.07
N TYR A 125 -14.40 2.23 1.51
CA TYR A 125 -15.60 2.62 2.24
C TYR A 125 -16.00 4.04 1.85
N ALA A 126 -17.23 4.22 1.36
CA ALA A 126 -17.76 5.53 0.96
C ALA A 126 -16.84 6.27 -0.04
N ASN A 127 -16.23 5.53 -0.99
CA ASN A 127 -15.24 6.02 -1.96
C ASN A 127 -13.90 6.53 -1.37
N TYR A 128 -13.56 6.14 -0.13
CA TYR A 128 -12.21 6.31 0.45
C TYR A 128 -11.54 4.96 0.60
N ALA A 129 -10.26 4.89 0.25
CA ALA A 129 -9.45 3.70 0.40
C ALA A 129 -8.66 3.74 1.72
N SER A 130 -8.45 2.56 2.27
CA SER A 130 -7.30 2.29 3.15
C SER A 130 -6.23 1.58 2.34
N ASP A 131 -4.99 1.68 2.76
CA ASP A 131 -3.84 1.06 2.11
C ASP A 131 -2.80 0.79 3.20
N VAL A 132 -2.58 -0.49 3.51
CA VAL A 132 -1.76 -0.90 4.65
C VAL A 132 -1.01 -2.19 4.31
N THR A 133 0.31 -2.11 4.40
CA THR A 133 1.18 -3.28 4.36
C THR A 133 1.62 -3.73 5.75
N ARG A 134 1.60 -5.03 6.04
CA ARG A 134 2.21 -5.65 7.24
C ARG A 134 2.83 -7.01 6.92
N ALA A 135 3.95 -7.33 7.55
CA ALA A 135 4.57 -8.65 7.45
C ALA A 135 4.57 -9.39 8.79
N PHE A 136 4.20 -10.68 8.77
CA PHE A 136 4.12 -11.52 9.97
C PHE A 136 4.74 -12.90 9.73
N PRO A 137 5.36 -13.52 10.76
CA PRO A 137 5.79 -14.91 10.67
C PRO A 137 4.58 -15.83 10.60
N VAL A 138 4.58 -16.74 9.63
CA VAL A 138 3.47 -17.69 9.39
C VAL A 138 3.21 -18.55 10.63
N ASN A 139 4.25 -18.91 11.37
CA ASN A 139 4.17 -19.70 12.60
C ASN A 139 4.05 -18.86 13.89
N GLY A 140 3.87 -17.54 13.78
CA GLY A 140 3.72 -16.63 14.91
C GLY A 140 5.01 -16.24 15.62
N ARG A 141 6.19 -16.68 15.16
CA ARG A 141 7.48 -16.30 15.76
C ARG A 141 8.53 -15.93 14.71
N PHE A 142 9.03 -14.70 14.79
CA PHE A 142 10.16 -14.27 13.97
C PHE A 142 11.41 -15.08 14.31
N THR A 143 12.13 -15.53 13.29
CA THR A 143 13.54 -15.92 13.45
C THR A 143 14.39 -14.69 13.74
N GLU A 144 15.61 -14.89 14.26
CA GLU A 144 16.52 -13.76 14.51
C GLU A 144 16.80 -12.96 13.24
N ARG A 145 17.00 -13.62 12.08
CA ARG A 145 17.23 -12.91 10.82
C ARG A 145 16.00 -12.13 10.36
N GLN A 146 14.81 -12.72 10.43
CA GLN A 146 13.57 -12.01 10.08
C GLN A 146 13.34 -10.80 10.99
N LYS A 147 13.58 -10.96 12.29
CA LYS A 147 13.45 -9.88 13.28
C LYS A 147 14.43 -8.74 13.03
N GLN A 148 15.67 -9.04 12.63
CA GLN A 148 16.66 -8.02 12.26
C GLN A 148 16.14 -7.15 11.10
N VAL A 149 15.72 -7.78 10.00
CA VAL A 149 15.21 -7.09 8.81
C VAL A 149 13.91 -6.33 9.12
N TYR A 150 12.97 -6.96 9.83
CA TYR A 150 11.72 -6.32 10.24
C TYR A 150 11.97 -5.06 11.07
N ASN A 151 12.88 -5.14 12.05
CA ASN A 151 13.18 -3.99 12.90
C ASN A 151 13.90 -2.86 12.16
N ALA A 152 14.73 -3.19 11.17
CA ALA A 152 15.34 -2.20 10.29
C ALA A 152 14.26 -1.41 9.53
N VAL A 153 13.35 -2.09 8.84
CA VAL A 153 12.23 -1.45 8.14
C VAL A 153 11.33 -0.67 9.10
N LEU A 154 11.05 -1.20 10.29
CA LEU A 154 10.26 -0.51 11.32
C LEU A 154 10.92 0.79 11.80
N ARG A 155 12.25 0.82 11.96
CA ARG A 155 12.98 2.04 12.33
C ARG A 155 12.88 3.09 11.23
N VAL A 156 13.09 2.70 9.98
CA VAL A 156 12.92 3.60 8.83
C VAL A 156 11.50 4.14 8.78
N GLN A 157 10.48 3.28 8.90
CA GLN A 157 9.08 3.71 8.90
C GLN A 157 8.80 4.76 9.98
N LYS A 158 9.25 4.52 11.23
CA LYS A 158 9.02 5.46 12.33
C LYS A 158 9.69 6.81 12.10
N ALA A 159 10.97 6.80 11.71
CA ALA A 159 11.70 8.03 11.39
C ALA A 159 11.07 8.77 10.20
N SER A 160 10.58 8.03 9.21
CA SER A 160 9.85 8.59 8.06
C SER A 160 8.58 9.31 8.50
N LEU A 161 7.77 8.71 9.37
CA LEU A 161 6.55 9.34 9.88
C LEU A 161 6.82 10.67 10.60
N GLU A 162 7.93 10.78 11.35
CA GLU A 162 8.32 12.03 12.02
C GLU A 162 8.66 13.17 11.05
N MET A 163 9.06 12.84 9.81
CA MET A 163 9.36 13.81 8.75
C MET A 163 8.11 14.31 8.01
N LEU A 164 6.95 13.66 8.15
CA LEU A 164 5.71 14.07 7.48
C LEU A 164 5.03 15.22 8.21
N ARG A 165 5.54 16.44 8.00
CA ARG A 165 5.05 17.68 8.59
C ARG A 165 4.99 18.83 7.58
N PRO A 166 4.14 19.86 7.80
CA PRO A 166 4.07 21.02 6.93
C PRO A 166 5.43 21.70 6.71
N GLY A 167 5.70 22.11 5.48
CA GLY A 167 6.96 22.76 5.07
C GLY A 167 7.97 21.81 4.44
N ASN A 168 7.88 20.50 4.68
CA ASN A 168 8.74 19.51 4.04
C ASN A 168 8.25 19.19 2.62
N GLN A 169 9.18 18.98 1.69
CA GLN A 169 8.88 18.58 0.32
C GLN A 169 9.01 17.06 0.16
N LEU A 170 8.09 16.44 -0.58
CA LEU A 170 8.07 14.98 -0.77
C LEU A 170 9.35 14.45 -1.43
N HIS A 171 9.94 15.21 -2.34
CA HIS A 171 11.18 14.80 -3.01
C HIS A 171 12.38 14.73 -2.06
N GLU A 172 12.52 15.70 -1.14
CA GLU A 172 13.57 15.68 -0.11
C GLU A 172 13.27 14.60 0.92
N TYR A 173 12.00 14.43 1.29
CA TYR A 173 11.56 13.32 2.14
C TYR A 173 12.02 11.96 1.58
N HIS A 174 11.81 11.68 0.29
CA HIS A 174 12.25 10.42 -0.31
C HIS A 174 13.77 10.24 -0.27
N LYS A 175 14.56 11.30 -0.47
CA LYS A 175 16.02 11.25 -0.36
C LYS A 175 16.46 10.93 1.07
N GLU A 176 15.85 11.56 2.07
CA GLU A 176 16.17 11.31 3.48
C GLU A 176 15.79 9.88 3.90
N VAL A 177 14.63 9.37 3.46
CA VAL A 177 14.25 7.97 3.66
C VAL A 177 15.23 7.02 2.99
N GLY A 178 15.72 7.35 1.78
CA GLY A 178 16.77 6.59 1.10
C GLY A 178 18.04 6.45 1.93
N LYS A 179 18.53 7.54 2.53
CA LYS A 179 19.70 7.51 3.43
C LYS A 179 19.48 6.58 4.63
N LEU A 180 18.31 6.66 5.27
CA LEU A 180 17.94 5.78 6.39
C LEU A 180 17.94 4.30 5.95
N MET A 181 17.42 3.99 4.76
CA MET A 181 17.46 2.63 4.21
C MET A 181 18.90 2.16 3.98
N THR A 182 19.75 2.99 3.38
CA THR A 182 21.17 2.69 3.17
C THR A 182 21.89 2.37 4.48
N ASP A 183 21.67 3.18 5.52
CA ASP A 183 22.26 2.96 6.84
C ASP A 183 21.83 1.62 7.46
N GLU A 184 20.55 1.27 7.34
CA GLU A 184 20.02 0.00 7.82
C GLU A 184 20.57 -1.20 7.04
N LEU A 185 20.68 -1.09 5.71
CA LEU A 185 21.24 -2.14 4.86
C LEU A 185 22.72 -2.40 5.19
N LEU A 186 23.50 -1.34 5.45
CA LEU A 186 24.88 -1.44 5.94
C LEU A 186 24.95 -2.15 7.30
N GLN A 187 24.08 -1.78 8.25
CA GLN A 187 24.04 -2.41 9.58
C GLN A 187 23.64 -3.90 9.53
N LEU A 188 22.79 -4.26 8.57
CA LEU A 188 22.38 -5.65 8.32
C LEU A 188 23.45 -6.46 7.58
N GLY A 189 24.53 -5.83 7.12
CA GLY A 189 25.58 -6.43 6.31
C GLY A 189 25.09 -6.89 4.92
N LEU A 190 24.05 -6.26 4.40
CA LEU A 190 23.48 -6.57 3.08
C LEU A 190 24.18 -5.84 1.94
N ILE A 191 24.76 -4.69 2.26
CA ILE A 191 25.63 -3.90 1.38
C ILE A 191 26.84 -3.44 2.20
N ASP A 192 27.88 -2.96 1.52
CA ASP A 192 29.04 -2.34 2.14
C ASP A 192 29.28 -0.90 1.66
N LYS A 193 30.32 -0.26 2.22
CA LYS A 193 30.67 1.14 1.89
C LYS A 193 31.18 1.32 0.46
N THR A 194 31.59 0.24 -0.20
CA THR A 194 31.98 0.29 -1.62
C THR A 194 30.76 0.30 -2.52
N ASP A 195 29.71 -0.46 -2.17
CA ASP A 195 28.42 -0.42 -2.89
C ASP A 195 27.83 0.99 -2.88
N VAL A 196 27.77 1.63 -1.71
CA VAL A 196 27.21 2.99 -1.55
C VAL A 196 27.99 4.07 -2.32
N LYS A 197 29.30 3.87 -2.55
CA LYS A 197 30.11 4.84 -3.31
C LYS A 197 29.87 4.76 -4.83
N ASN A 198 29.32 3.66 -5.31
CA ASN A 198 29.11 3.39 -6.72
C ASN A 198 27.67 3.67 -7.18
N GLU A 199 26.81 4.14 -6.27
CA GLU A 199 25.44 4.63 -6.50
C GLU A 199 25.44 6.07 -7.02
#